data_AF-K1UR18-F1
#
_entry.id   AF-K1UR18-F1
#
_cell.length_a   1.000
_cell.length_b   1.000
_cell.length_c   1.000
_cell.angle_alpha   90.00
_cell.angle_beta   90.00
_cell.angle_gamma   90.00
#
_symmetry.space_group_name_H-M   'P 1'
#
loop_
_entity.id
_entity.type
_entity.pdbx_description
1 polymer ?
#
loop_
_entity_poly.entity_id
_entity_poly.type
_entity_poly.pdbx_seq_one_letter_code
_entity_poly.pdbx_strand_id
1 'polypeptide(L)'
;MELSNEAMSAAGFSRPYDVDAFEKYDSGMYPNEYSNTDWVNEIFKKHALQTSHSVSVRGGSEKSSYFMSYGYLDQDGLVVGDAFKTKRHNARINVNTEVFDRLKINGNVSFVDYYRNASGFSGTGGVFRLAQRMSPLLPVKWQQQNEMGLWEDTEYWSSGSINN
;
A
#
# COMPACT_ATOMS: atom_id res chain seq x y z
N MET A 1 -22.91 -9.19 -9.56
CA MET A 1 -24.12 -9.02 -10.41
C MET A 1 -25.14 -10.13 -10.15
N GLU A 2 -24.72 -11.37 -9.92
CA GLU A 2 -25.63 -12.48 -9.56
C GLU A 2 -26.48 -12.20 -8.32
N LEU A 3 -25.85 -11.73 -7.23
CA LEU A 3 -26.56 -11.33 -6.00
C LEU A 3 -27.61 -10.23 -6.21
N SER A 4 -27.43 -9.35 -7.22
CA SER A 4 -28.41 -8.31 -7.54
C SER A 4 -29.62 -8.90 -8.27
N ASN A 5 -29.39 -9.87 -9.17
CA ASN A 5 -30.47 -10.60 -9.82
C ASN A 5 -31.24 -11.48 -8.82
N GLU A 6 -30.54 -12.11 -7.89
CA GLU A 6 -31.14 -12.89 -6.81
C GLU A 6 -31.97 -12.00 -5.88
N ALA A 7 -31.42 -10.85 -5.44
CA ALA A 7 -32.13 -9.90 -4.60
C ALA A 7 -33.37 -9.30 -5.28
N MET A 8 -33.29 -8.95 -6.58
CA MET A 8 -34.45 -8.43 -7.31
C MET A 8 -35.49 -9.51 -7.63
N SER A 9 -35.06 -10.73 -7.93
CA SER A 9 -35.96 -11.88 -8.09
C SER A 9 -36.65 -12.25 -6.77
N ALA A 10 -35.94 -12.15 -5.63
CA ALA A 10 -36.51 -12.35 -4.29
C ALA A 10 -37.45 -11.20 -3.89
N ALA A 11 -37.19 -9.98 -4.37
CA ALA A 11 -38.04 -8.82 -4.18
C ALA A 11 -39.22 -8.71 -5.19
N GLY A 12 -39.36 -9.68 -6.10
CA GLY A 12 -40.47 -9.75 -7.07
C GLY A 12 -40.36 -8.82 -8.28
N PHE A 13 -39.18 -8.25 -8.55
CA PHE A 13 -38.91 -7.38 -9.69
C PHE A 13 -38.32 -8.15 -10.89
N SER A 14 -38.44 -7.59 -12.09
CA SER A 14 -37.80 -8.12 -13.30
C SER A 14 -36.27 -8.09 -13.15
N ARG A 15 -35.61 -9.20 -13.51
CA ARG A 15 -34.15 -9.32 -13.46
C ARG A 15 -33.52 -8.28 -14.38
N PRO A 16 -32.69 -7.36 -13.87
CA PRO A 16 -32.07 -6.33 -14.69
C PRO A 16 -30.93 -6.83 -15.58
N TYR A 17 -30.34 -7.99 -15.28
CA TYR A 17 -29.23 -8.57 -16.06
C TYR A 17 -29.64 -9.89 -16.71
N ASP A 18 -29.42 -9.99 -18.02
CA ASP A 18 -29.71 -11.20 -18.82
C ASP A 18 -28.66 -12.29 -18.57
N VAL A 19 -29.05 -13.57 -18.67
CA VAL A 19 -28.18 -14.72 -18.35
C VAL A 19 -26.98 -14.78 -19.30
N ASP A 20 -27.21 -14.44 -20.57
CA ASP A 20 -26.19 -14.36 -21.62
C ASP A 20 -25.12 -13.27 -21.36
N ALA A 21 -25.44 -12.25 -20.56
CA ALA A 21 -24.48 -11.23 -20.18
C ALA A 21 -23.45 -11.78 -19.17
N PHE A 22 -23.86 -12.70 -18.28
CA PHE A 22 -22.95 -13.31 -17.30
C PHE A 22 -21.90 -14.19 -17.98
N GLU A 23 -22.28 -14.97 -19.00
CA GLU A 23 -21.32 -15.74 -19.79
C GLU A 23 -20.30 -14.82 -20.49
N LYS A 24 -20.72 -13.62 -20.93
CA LYS A 24 -19.81 -12.62 -21.51
C LYS A 24 -18.87 -12.00 -20.47
N TYR A 25 -19.35 -11.73 -19.25
CA TYR A 25 -18.50 -11.29 -18.13
C TYR A 25 -17.47 -12.37 -17.75
N ASP A 26 -17.86 -13.64 -17.69
CA ASP A 26 -16.97 -14.75 -17.34
C ASP A 26 -16.01 -15.14 -18.48
N SER A 27 -16.40 -14.90 -19.73
CA SER A 27 -15.58 -15.24 -20.90
C SER A 27 -14.28 -14.43 -21.00
N GLY A 28 -14.20 -13.25 -20.36
CA GLY A 28 -13.06 -12.34 -20.48
C GLY A 28 -12.80 -11.80 -21.91
N MET A 29 -13.66 -12.12 -22.88
CA MET A 29 -13.47 -11.74 -24.28
C MET A 29 -13.85 -10.30 -24.61
N TYR A 30 -14.53 -9.61 -23.70
CA TYR A 30 -14.98 -8.21 -23.86
C TYR A 30 -14.58 -7.35 -22.64
N PRO A 31 -13.27 -7.17 -22.40
CA PRO A 31 -12.75 -6.54 -21.18
C PRO A 31 -13.19 -5.08 -20.98
N ASN A 32 -13.53 -4.38 -22.06
CA ASN A 32 -13.97 -2.98 -22.01
C ASN A 32 -15.49 -2.82 -21.79
N GLU A 33 -16.31 -3.78 -22.22
CA GLU A 33 -17.77 -3.72 -22.16
C GLU A 33 -18.34 -4.53 -21.00
N TYR A 34 -17.66 -5.61 -20.63
CA TYR A 34 -18.07 -6.57 -19.60
C TYR A 34 -16.94 -6.79 -18.60
N SER A 35 -16.48 -5.72 -17.95
CA SER A 35 -15.48 -5.78 -16.88
C SER A 35 -16.09 -6.18 -15.53
N ASN A 36 -15.35 -6.92 -14.71
CA ASN A 36 -15.72 -7.25 -13.33
C ASN A 36 -14.52 -6.99 -12.41
N THR A 37 -14.11 -5.73 -12.34
CA THR A 37 -12.94 -5.29 -11.58
C THR A 37 -13.23 -5.29 -10.09
N ASP A 38 -12.45 -6.07 -9.34
CA ASP A 38 -12.39 -5.96 -7.89
C ASP A 38 -11.43 -4.83 -7.50
N TRP A 39 -11.98 -3.61 -7.40
CA TRP A 39 -11.22 -2.43 -7.00
C TRP A 39 -10.64 -2.53 -5.59
N VAL A 40 -11.21 -3.35 -4.70
CA VAL A 40 -10.66 -3.55 -3.35
C VAL A 40 -9.39 -4.39 -3.43
N ASN A 41 -9.38 -5.44 -4.23
CA ASN A 41 -8.17 -6.22 -4.47
C ASN A 41 -7.09 -5.38 -5.17
N GLU A 42 -7.46 -4.55 -6.15
CA GLU A 42 -6.48 -3.77 -6.91
C GLU A 42 -5.83 -2.62 -6.16
N ILE A 43 -6.45 -2.10 -5.10
CA ILE A 43 -5.78 -1.12 -4.24
C ILE A 43 -4.76 -1.75 -3.28
N PHE A 44 -4.79 -3.07 -3.09
CA PHE A 44 -3.88 -3.78 -2.21
C PHE A 44 -2.80 -4.51 -3.00
N LYS A 45 -1.54 -4.31 -2.62
CA LYS A 45 -0.44 -5.14 -3.07
C LYS A 45 -0.56 -6.52 -2.43
N LYS A 46 -0.19 -7.56 -3.16
CA LYS A 46 -0.13 -8.94 -2.64
C LYS A 46 0.84 -9.08 -1.46
N HIS A 47 1.93 -8.32 -1.47
CA HIS A 47 2.97 -8.33 -0.45
C HIS A 47 3.49 -6.92 -0.19
N ALA A 48 3.77 -6.61 1.07
CA ALA A 48 4.47 -5.40 1.49
C ALA A 48 5.63 -5.81 2.40
N LEU A 49 6.86 -5.61 1.92
CA LEU A 49 8.06 -5.99 2.67
C LEU A 49 8.39 -4.92 3.71
N GLN A 50 8.81 -5.39 4.89
CA GLN A 50 9.37 -4.55 5.94
C GLN A 50 10.71 -5.13 6.36
N THR A 51 11.75 -4.31 6.28
CA THR A 51 13.11 -4.68 6.68
C THR A 51 13.59 -3.75 7.77
N SER A 52 14.19 -4.33 8.82
CA SER A 52 14.75 -3.59 9.93
C SER A 52 16.15 -4.11 10.20
N HIS A 53 17.10 -3.19 10.23
CA HIS A 53 18.50 -3.46 10.53
C HIS A 53 18.89 -2.62 11.74
N SER A 54 19.44 -3.26 12.76
CA SER A 54 19.95 -2.57 13.93
C SER A 54 21.35 -3.08 14.24
N VAL A 55 22.30 -2.16 14.32
CA VAL A 55 23.68 -2.44 14.73
C VAL A 55 23.94 -1.62 15.98
N SER A 56 24.46 -2.28 17.00
CA SER A 56 24.85 -1.61 18.24
C SER A 56 26.21 -2.07 18.70
N VAL A 57 27.02 -1.11 19.13
CA VAL A 57 28.31 -1.33 19.76
C VAL A 57 28.21 -0.83 21.18
N ARG A 58 28.60 -1.67 22.12
CA ARG A 58 28.67 -1.34 23.55
C ARG A 58 30.03 -1.74 24.09
N GLY A 59 30.59 -0.90 24.93
CA GLY A 59 31.88 -1.15 25.54
C GLY A 59 32.07 -0.28 26.77
N GLY A 60 33.06 -0.63 27.58
CA GLY A 60 33.36 0.14 28.78
C GLY A 60 34.47 -0.50 29.60
N SER A 61 35.09 0.34 30.42
CA SER A 61 36.02 -0.03 31.48
C SER A 61 35.37 0.21 32.85
N GLU A 62 36.10 -0.05 33.94
CA GLU A 62 35.60 0.19 35.31
C GLU A 62 35.07 1.61 35.55
N LYS A 63 35.60 2.62 34.85
CA LYS A 63 35.26 4.04 35.07
C LYS A 63 34.49 4.69 33.92
N SER A 64 34.22 3.99 32.83
CA SER A 64 33.53 4.58 31.68
C SER A 64 32.78 3.53 30.87
N SER A 65 31.55 3.81 30.50
CA SER A 65 30.77 3.01 29.55
C SER A 65 30.27 3.88 28.40
N TYR A 66 30.27 3.28 27.21
CA TYR A 66 29.76 3.90 26.01
C TYR A 66 28.88 2.90 25.23
N PHE A 67 27.86 3.45 24.61
CA PHE A 67 26.92 2.74 23.78
C PHE A 67 26.62 3.58 22.54
N MET A 68 26.72 2.95 21.38
CA MET A 68 26.33 3.54 20.12
C MET A 68 25.44 2.56 19.39
N SER A 69 24.30 3.02 18.88
CA SER A 69 23.44 2.22 18.03
C SER A 69 23.00 2.99 16.81
N TYR A 70 22.88 2.27 15.70
CA TYR A 70 22.27 2.74 14.48
C TYR A 70 21.20 1.74 14.02
N GLY A 71 20.03 2.26 13.65
CA GLY A 71 18.91 1.51 13.17
C GLY A 71 18.40 2.08 11.85
N TYR A 72 18.14 1.21 10.88
CA TYR A 72 17.47 1.54 9.64
C TYR A 72 16.21 0.68 9.51
N LEU A 73 15.09 1.33 9.22
CA LEU A 73 13.82 0.69 8.93
C LEU A 73 13.38 1.12 7.52
N ASP A 74 13.08 0.15 6.68
CA ASP A 74 12.41 0.34 5.39
C ASP A 74 11.10 -0.45 5.42
N GLN A 75 9.99 0.24 5.21
CA GLN A 75 8.67 -0.36 5.23
C GLN A 75 7.91 0.05 3.98
N ASP A 76 7.56 -0.94 3.17
CA ASP A 76 6.64 -0.73 2.06
C ASP A 76 5.19 -0.66 2.55
N GLY A 77 4.37 0.11 1.83
CA GLY A 77 2.94 0.20 2.06
C GLY A 77 2.18 -0.92 1.37
N LEU A 78 1.16 -1.49 2.04
CA LEU A 78 0.27 -2.49 1.44
C LEU A 78 -0.65 -1.90 0.39
N VAL A 79 -0.95 -0.61 0.46
CA VAL A 79 -1.75 0.07 -0.57
C VAL A 79 -0.85 0.40 -1.76
N VAL A 80 -1.37 0.23 -2.98
CA VAL A 80 -0.68 0.60 -4.23
C VAL A 80 -0.29 2.08 -4.19
N GLY A 81 0.91 2.38 -4.71
CA GLY A 81 1.54 3.70 -4.65
C GLY A 81 2.56 3.86 -3.51
N ASP A 82 3.09 5.08 -3.40
CA ASP A 82 4.15 5.41 -2.43
C ASP A 82 3.63 6.04 -1.14
N ALA A 83 2.33 6.37 -1.07
CA ALA A 83 1.68 7.10 0.03
C ALA A 83 1.80 6.47 1.43
N PHE A 84 2.20 5.19 1.48
CA PHE A 84 2.34 4.42 2.72
C PHE A 84 3.75 3.88 2.92
N LYS A 85 4.69 4.21 2.02
CA LYS A 85 6.11 3.88 2.18
C LYS A 85 6.72 4.75 3.27
N THR A 86 7.45 4.10 4.17
CA THR A 86 8.07 4.73 5.32
C THR A 86 9.53 4.29 5.43
N LYS A 87 10.43 5.24 5.62
CA LYS A 87 11.84 5.01 5.90
C LYS A 87 12.23 5.74 7.17
N ARG A 88 12.97 5.07 8.06
CA ARG A 88 13.39 5.67 9.33
C ARG A 88 14.84 5.33 9.63
N HIS A 89 15.64 6.36 9.86
CA HIS A 89 16.98 6.26 10.40
C HIS A 89 16.94 6.63 11.88
N ASN A 90 17.63 5.86 12.72
CA ASN A 90 17.75 6.14 14.14
C ASN A 90 19.21 5.95 14.55
N ALA A 91 19.82 6.98 15.13
CA ALA A 91 21.13 6.91 15.72
C ALA A 91 21.05 7.31 17.18
N ARG A 92 21.68 6.55 18.07
CA ARG A 92 21.75 6.85 19.51
C ARG A 92 23.16 6.67 20.01
N ILE A 93 23.63 7.66 20.77
CA ILE A 93 24.89 7.62 21.48
C ILE A 93 24.60 7.83 22.97
N ASN A 94 25.18 7.00 23.81
CA ASN A 94 25.16 7.15 25.25
C ASN A 94 26.58 6.99 25.78
N VAL A 95 27.04 7.93 26.59
CA VAL A 95 28.36 7.92 27.21
C VAL A 95 28.17 8.21 28.68
N ASN A 96 28.86 7.45 29.52
CA ASN A 96 28.74 7.53 30.95
C ASN A 96 30.14 7.37 31.54
N THR A 97 30.69 8.43 32.10
CA THR A 97 32.07 8.48 32.58
C THR A 97 32.13 8.99 34.01
N GLU A 98 32.83 8.25 34.85
CA GLU A 98 33.18 8.66 36.21
C GLU A 98 34.54 9.35 36.16
N VAL A 99 34.52 10.69 36.24
CA VAL A 99 35.72 11.52 36.12
C VAL A 99 36.46 11.58 37.47
N PHE A 100 35.71 11.60 38.58
CA PHE A 100 36.21 11.51 39.94
C PHE A 100 35.30 10.58 40.75
N ASP A 101 35.76 10.05 41.88
CA ASP A 101 34.98 9.12 42.74
C ASP A 101 33.63 9.69 43.21
N ARG A 102 33.41 11.00 43.07
CA ARG A 102 32.15 11.70 43.39
C ARG A 102 31.54 12.47 42.22
N LEU A 103 32.11 12.41 41.01
CA LEU A 103 31.61 13.12 39.84
C LEU A 103 31.43 12.18 38.64
N LYS A 104 30.17 12.04 38.22
CA LYS A 104 29.75 11.23 37.08
C LYS A 104 29.10 12.11 36.01
N ILE A 105 29.55 11.94 34.78
CA ILE A 105 29.01 12.64 33.62
C ILE A 105 28.26 11.62 32.76
N ASN A 106 26.99 11.88 32.49
CA ASN A 106 26.18 11.12 31.55
C ASN A 106 25.79 12.01 30.37
N GLY A 107 26.08 11.53 29.15
CA GLY A 107 25.64 12.13 27.91
C GLY A 107 24.74 11.15 27.15
N ASN A 108 23.57 11.61 26.73
CA ASN A 108 22.71 10.86 25.83
C ASN A 108 22.28 11.75 24.66
N VAL A 109 22.54 11.27 23.45
CA VAL A 109 22.15 11.93 22.21
C VAL A 109 21.39 10.92 21.37
N SER A 110 20.25 11.32 20.84
CA SER A 110 19.47 10.54 19.89
C SER A 110 19.09 11.40 18.69
N PHE A 111 19.25 10.83 17.51
CA PHE A 111 18.86 11.42 16.25
C PHE A 111 17.91 10.46 15.55
N VAL A 112 16.76 10.95 15.12
CA VAL A 112 15.80 10.18 14.34
C VAL A 112 15.44 10.99 13.12
N ASP A 113 15.68 10.41 11.96
CA ASP A 113 15.18 10.92 10.69
C ASP A 113 14.05 10.00 10.21
N TYR A 114 12.90 10.60 9.96
CA TYR A 114 11.68 9.89 9.62
C TYR A 114 11.12 10.45 8.32
N TYR A 115 11.22 9.65 7.28
CA TYR A 115 10.64 9.94 5.98
C TYR A 115 9.37 9.11 5.79
N ARG A 116 8.27 9.80 5.54
CA ARG A 116 7.03 9.19 5.07
C ARG A 116 6.55 9.96 3.87
N ASN A 117 6.32 9.27 2.77
CA ASN A 117 5.68 9.89 1.64
C ASN A 117 4.19 10.02 1.96
N ALA A 118 3.77 11.18 2.45
CA ALA A 118 2.37 11.48 2.72
C ALA A 118 1.72 12.05 1.46
N SER A 119 1.68 11.27 0.37
CA SER A 119 0.75 11.51 -0.73
C SER A 119 -0.66 11.28 -0.18
N GLY A 120 -1.17 12.33 0.46
CA GLY A 120 -2.34 12.30 1.31
C GLY A 120 -3.60 12.06 0.50
N PHE A 121 -4.12 10.84 0.57
CA PHE A 121 -5.52 10.58 0.31
C PHE A 121 -6.24 10.43 1.65
N SER A 122 -6.54 11.56 2.30
CA SER A 122 -7.39 11.60 3.50
C SER A 122 -8.78 12.14 3.15
N GLY A 123 -9.81 11.63 3.83
CA GLY A 123 -11.19 12.05 3.62
C GLY A 123 -11.84 11.54 2.33
N THR A 124 -12.49 12.43 1.58
CA THR A 124 -13.33 12.14 0.39
C THR A 124 -12.57 11.53 -0.79
N GLY A 125 -11.25 11.75 -0.88
CA GLY A 125 -10.37 11.19 -1.91
C GLY A 125 -9.60 9.94 -1.46
N GLY A 126 -9.89 9.40 -0.27
CA GLY A 126 -9.25 8.19 0.24
C GLY A 126 -9.37 7.03 -0.75
N VAL A 127 -8.24 6.40 -1.08
CA VAL A 127 -8.16 5.25 -2.01
C VAL A 127 -9.20 4.17 -1.67
N PHE A 128 -9.42 3.91 -0.37
CA PHE A 128 -10.45 2.98 0.11
C PHE A 128 -11.88 3.40 -0.25
N ARG A 129 -12.21 4.68 -0.10
CA ARG A 129 -13.55 5.19 -0.41
C ARG A 129 -13.81 5.22 -1.91
N LEU A 130 -12.77 5.51 -2.70
CA LEU A 130 -12.86 5.46 -4.15
C LEU A 130 -13.07 4.02 -4.62
N ALA A 131 -12.30 3.06 -4.12
CA ALA A 131 -12.48 1.64 -4.45
C ALA A 131 -13.90 1.12 -4.16
N GLN A 132 -14.53 1.56 -3.07
CA GLN A 132 -15.90 1.17 -2.73
C GLN A 132 -16.98 1.84 -3.60
N ARG A 133 -16.66 2.95 -4.27
CA ARG A 133 -17.63 3.74 -5.06
C ARG A 133 -17.42 3.60 -6.56
N MET A 134 -16.26 3.11 -6.99
CA MET A 134 -15.98 2.84 -8.39
C MET A 134 -16.85 1.68 -8.87
N SER A 135 -17.40 1.86 -10.07
CA SER A 135 -18.20 0.82 -10.68
C SER A 135 -17.29 -0.38 -11.00
N PRO A 136 -17.66 -1.61 -10.60
CA PRO A 136 -16.90 -2.81 -10.98
C PRO A 136 -16.97 -3.08 -12.48
N LEU A 137 -17.88 -2.40 -13.21
CA LEU A 137 -18.04 -2.52 -14.65
C LEU A 137 -16.98 -1.76 -15.46
N LEU A 138 -16.13 -0.97 -14.79
CA LEU A 138 -15.03 -0.26 -15.43
C LEU A 138 -13.76 -1.11 -15.36
N PRO A 139 -13.02 -1.26 -16.48
CA PRO A 139 -11.71 -1.91 -16.45
C PRO A 139 -10.67 -1.00 -15.80
N VAL A 140 -9.61 -1.57 -15.23
CA VAL A 140 -8.50 -0.79 -14.64
C VAL A 140 -7.81 0.08 -15.71
N LYS A 141 -7.49 -0.53 -16.85
CA LYS A 141 -6.98 0.11 -18.07
C LYS A 141 -7.87 -0.29 -19.25
N TRP A 142 -8.03 0.61 -20.21
CA TRP A 142 -8.67 0.23 -21.47
C TRP A 142 -7.80 -0.80 -22.18
N GLN A 143 -8.39 -1.83 -22.77
CA GLN A 143 -7.66 -2.84 -23.53
C GLN A 143 -7.86 -2.65 -25.03
N GLN A 144 -6.81 -2.85 -25.82
CA GLN A 144 -6.86 -2.87 -27.29
C GLN A 144 -6.46 -4.25 -27.79
N GLN A 145 -7.02 -4.66 -28.92
CA GLN A 145 -6.70 -5.93 -29.53
C GLN A 145 -5.43 -5.80 -30.37
N ASN A 146 -4.42 -6.61 -30.08
CA ASN A 146 -3.18 -6.65 -30.86
C ASN A 146 -3.40 -7.40 -32.19
N GLU A 147 -2.40 -7.39 -33.09
CA GLU A 147 -2.48 -8.06 -34.40
C GLU A 147 -2.75 -9.58 -34.32
N MET A 148 -2.55 -10.19 -33.14
CA MET A 148 -2.79 -11.61 -32.87
C MET A 148 -4.18 -11.87 -32.25
N GLY A 149 -5.03 -10.85 -32.13
CA GLY A 149 -6.37 -11.00 -31.58
C GLY A 149 -6.41 -11.05 -30.04
N LEU A 150 -5.29 -10.85 -29.35
CA LEU A 150 -5.21 -10.83 -27.88
C LEU A 150 -5.44 -9.42 -27.35
N TRP A 151 -6.11 -9.33 -26.21
CA TRP A 151 -6.33 -8.06 -25.52
C TRP A 151 -5.07 -7.65 -24.74
N GLU A 152 -4.58 -6.45 -25.01
CA GLU A 152 -3.45 -5.83 -24.30
C GLU A 152 -3.88 -4.51 -23.64
N ASP A 153 -3.37 -4.26 -22.44
CA ASP A 153 -3.61 -3.02 -21.71
C ASP A 153 -3.02 -1.81 -22.46
N THR A 154 -3.85 -0.80 -22.68
CA THR A 154 -3.41 0.48 -23.23
C THR A 154 -2.75 1.36 -22.17
N GLU A 155 -2.12 2.45 -22.62
CA GLU A 155 -1.61 3.50 -21.73
C GLU A 155 -2.73 4.29 -21.04
N TYR A 156 -3.97 4.19 -21.54
CA TYR A 156 -5.10 4.95 -21.03
C TYR A 156 -5.80 4.20 -19.89
N TRP A 157 -5.76 4.82 -18.72
CA TRP A 157 -6.54 4.37 -17.57
C TRP A 157 -8.02 4.71 -17.72
N SER A 158 -8.92 3.87 -17.18
CA SER A 158 -10.31 4.29 -17.05
C SER A 158 -10.41 5.43 -16.04
N SER A 159 -11.21 6.46 -16.34
CA SER A 159 -11.24 7.70 -15.57
C SER A 159 -11.46 7.43 -14.08
N GLY A 160 -10.46 7.76 -13.25
CA GLY A 160 -10.48 7.54 -11.79
C GLY A 160 -9.31 6.70 -11.27
N SER A 161 -8.59 5.97 -12.14
CA SER A 161 -7.35 5.29 -11.74
C SER A 161 -6.23 6.33 -11.59
N ILE A 162 -5.69 6.40 -10.38
CA ILE A 162 -4.68 7.37 -9.97
C ILE A 162 -3.45 7.23 -10.87
N ASN A 163 -3.10 8.29 -11.63
CA ASN A 163 -1.77 8.40 -12.20
C ASN A 163 -0.76 8.47 -11.04
N ASN A 164 0.19 7.53 -11.02
CA ASN A 164 1.39 7.62 -10.19
C ASN A 164 2.25 8.82 -10.61
#